data_AF-A0A960LBW1-F1
#
_entry.id   AF-A0A960LBW1-F1
#
_cell.length_a   1.000
_cell.length_b   1.000
_cell.length_c   1.000
_cell.angle_alpha   90.00
_cell.angle_beta   90.00
_cell.angle_gamma   90.00
#
_symmetry.space_group_name_H-M   'P 1'
#
loop_
_entity.id
_entity.type
_entity.pdbx_description
1 polymer ?
#
loop_
_entity_poly.entity_id
_entity_poly.type
_entity_poly.pdbx_seq_one_letter_code
_entity_poly.pdbx_strand_id
1 'polypeptide(L)'
;MTASAEALKEAQIGEVVERLKKRWSGDDVGDVERFVRQLYASASPDDLLETQPEDLLGAALALWSLARVRQPGRAKVRVYNPQVEDHGWQSRHTVVEVVNDDMPFL
;
A
#
# COMPACT_ATOMS: atom_id res chain seq x y z
N MET A 1 4.28 8.97 -24.87
CA MET A 1 5.24 8.39 -23.89
C MET A 1 4.56 7.90 -22.61
N THR A 2 3.40 8.45 -22.22
CA THR A 2 2.60 8.05 -21.05
C THR A 2 2.11 6.60 -21.03
N ALA A 3 1.71 6.04 -22.18
CA ALA A 3 1.23 4.65 -22.23
C ALA A 3 2.28 3.60 -21.80
N SER A 4 3.57 3.91 -21.95
CA SER A 4 4.65 3.01 -21.52
C SER A 4 4.85 3.03 -20.01
N ALA A 5 4.73 4.19 -19.38
CA ALA A 5 4.92 4.34 -17.94
C ALA A 5 3.79 3.67 -17.16
N GLU A 6 2.54 3.81 -17.62
CA GLU A 6 1.38 3.11 -17.03
C GLU A 6 1.50 1.59 -17.14
N ALA A 7 2.04 1.06 -18.25
CA ALA A 7 2.27 -0.38 -18.40
C ALA A 7 3.35 -0.89 -17.42
N LEU A 8 4.41 -0.12 -17.19
CA LEU A 8 5.44 -0.45 -16.19
C LEU A 8 4.86 -0.38 -14.77
N LYS A 9 4.01 0.61 -14.48
CA LYS A 9 3.28 0.72 -13.21
C LYS A 9 2.44 -0.53 -12.95
N GLU A 10 1.63 -0.96 -13.92
CA GLU A 10 0.82 -2.17 -13.78
C GLU A 10 1.68 -3.42 -13.58
N ALA A 11 2.81 -3.53 -14.29
CA ALA A 11 3.75 -4.64 -14.11
C ALA A 11 4.33 -4.65 -12.68
N GLN A 12 4.67 -3.48 -12.14
CA GLN A 12 5.17 -3.37 -10.78
C GLN A 12 4.10 -3.69 -9.72
N ILE A 13 2.85 -3.24 -9.91
CA ILE A 13 1.72 -3.65 -9.06
C ILE A 13 1.55 -5.17 -9.11
N GLY A 14 1.69 -5.78 -10.29
CA GLY A 14 1.71 -7.23 -10.46
C GLY A 14 2.80 -7.90 -9.63
N GLU A 15 4.03 -7.36 -9.62
CA GLU A 15 5.12 -7.88 -8.80
C GLU A 15 4.82 -7.79 -7.29
N VAL A 16 4.26 -6.67 -6.83
CA VAL A 16 3.85 -6.50 -5.43
C VAL A 16 2.81 -7.56 -5.03
N VAL A 17 1.83 -7.83 -5.90
CA VAL A 17 0.81 -8.86 -5.66
C VAL A 17 1.39 -10.27 -5.62
N GLU A 18 2.35 -10.58 -6.50
CA GLU A 18 3.01 -11.89 -6.47
C GLU A 18 3.82 -12.08 -5.19
N ARG A 19 4.47 -11.03 -4.69
CA ARG A 19 5.15 -11.04 -3.38
C ARG A 19 4.17 -11.23 -2.23
N LEU A 20 3.02 -10.54 -2.27
CA LEU A 20 1.94 -10.72 -1.31
C LEU A 20 1.52 -12.19 -1.22
N LYS A 21 1.23 -12.83 -2.37
CA LYS A 21 0.78 -14.24 -2.41
C LYS A 21 1.82 -15.23 -1.89
N LYS A 22 3.11 -14.91 -2.03
CA LYS A 22 4.20 -15.75 -1.50
C LYS A 22 4.36 -15.61 0.03
N ARG A 23 4.12 -14.41 0.56
CA ARG A 23 4.36 -14.08 1.98
C ARG A 23 3.11 -14.27 2.86
N TRP A 24 1.92 -14.16 2.29
CA TRP A 24 0.65 -14.18 3.02
C TRP A 24 -0.08 -15.52 2.84
N SER A 25 -0.33 -16.19 3.96
CA SER A 25 -1.07 -17.47 4.00
C SER A 25 -2.46 -17.34 4.65
N GLY A 26 -2.95 -16.12 4.86
CA GLY A 26 -4.27 -15.87 5.45
C GLY A 26 -5.40 -16.08 4.46
N ASP A 27 -6.57 -16.47 4.97
CA ASP A 27 -7.79 -16.68 4.17
C ASP A 27 -8.28 -15.38 3.49
N ASP A 28 -7.83 -14.20 3.97
CA ASP A 28 -8.14 -12.88 3.44
C ASP A 28 -7.21 -12.40 2.31
N VAL A 29 -6.31 -13.27 1.80
CA VAL A 29 -5.33 -12.88 0.75
C VAL A 29 -5.97 -12.23 -0.47
N GLY A 30 -7.18 -12.66 -0.86
CA GLY A 30 -7.92 -12.08 -1.99
C GLY A 30 -8.42 -10.66 -1.73
N ASP A 31 -8.78 -10.34 -0.49
CA ASP A 31 -9.19 -8.99 -0.10
C ASP A 31 -7.98 -8.06 -0.03
N VAL A 32 -6.86 -8.56 0.51
CA VAL A 32 -5.60 -7.80 0.53
C VAL A 32 -5.08 -7.54 -0.88
N GLU A 33 -5.13 -8.52 -1.78
CA GLU A 33 -4.74 -8.32 -3.19
C GLU A 33 -5.59 -7.22 -3.84
N ARG A 34 -6.92 -7.28 -3.65
CA ARG A 34 -7.83 -6.27 -4.20
C ARG A 34 -7.51 -4.89 -3.65
N PHE A 35 -7.25 -4.80 -2.36
CA PHE A 35 -6.85 -3.56 -1.71
C PHE A 35 -5.55 -3.00 -2.28
N VAL A 36 -4.49 -3.81 -2.42
CA VAL A 36 -3.20 -3.38 -2.99
C VAL A 36 -3.38 -2.82 -4.41
N ARG A 37 -4.15 -3.52 -5.25
CA ARG A 37 -4.42 -3.07 -6.62
C ARG A 37 -5.18 -1.74 -6.64
N GLN A 38 -6.18 -1.58 -5.78
CA GLN A 38 -6.95 -0.34 -5.70
C GLN A 38 -6.13 0.83 -5.13
N LEU A 39 -5.33 0.58 -4.10
CA LEU A 39 -4.47 1.57 -3.44
C LEU A 39 -3.51 2.23 -4.45
N TYR A 40 -2.93 1.43 -5.35
CA TYR A 40 -1.93 1.91 -6.30
C TYR A 40 -2.48 2.24 -7.70
N ALA A 41 -3.75 1.97 -7.99
CA ALA A 41 -4.34 2.23 -9.30
C ALA A 41 -4.24 3.71 -9.71
N SER A 42 -4.53 4.63 -8.77
CA SER A 42 -4.50 6.07 -8.97
C SER A 42 -3.14 6.72 -8.67
N ALA A 43 -2.16 5.95 -8.19
CA ALA A 43 -0.84 6.47 -7.92
C ALA A 43 -0.10 6.79 -9.22
N SER A 44 0.79 7.78 -9.16
CA SER A 44 1.60 8.15 -10.32
C SER A 44 2.57 7.01 -10.66
N PRO A 45 2.85 6.75 -11.95
CA PRO A 45 3.87 5.78 -12.32
C PRO A 45 5.22 6.11 -11.69
N ASP A 46 5.62 7.38 -11.68
CA ASP A 46 6.95 7.79 -11.21
C ASP A 46 7.14 7.46 -9.72
N ASP A 47 6.14 7.74 -8.87
CA ASP A 47 6.22 7.43 -7.43
C ASP A 47 6.36 5.92 -7.16
N LEU A 48 5.64 5.11 -7.94
CA LEU A 48 5.70 3.66 -7.82
C LEU A 48 7.06 3.14 -8.30
N LEU A 49 7.48 3.52 -9.50
CA LEU A 49 8.69 3.01 -10.13
C LEU A 49 9.97 3.41 -9.38
N GLU A 50 9.95 4.50 -8.62
CA GLU A 50 11.06 4.90 -7.74
C GLU A 50 11.13 4.11 -6.42
N THR A 51 10.05 3.42 -6.05
CA THR A 51 9.95 2.68 -4.79
C THR A 51 10.12 1.18 -5.03
N GLN A 52 10.88 0.50 -4.18
CA GLN A 52 11.07 -0.95 -4.30
C GLN A 52 9.74 -1.70 -4.06
N PRO A 53 9.44 -2.77 -4.83
CA PRO A 53 8.21 -3.56 -4.65
C PRO A 53 8.02 -4.11 -3.22
N GLU A 54 9.10 -4.42 -2.51
CA GLU A 54 9.02 -4.89 -1.12
C GLU A 54 8.57 -3.79 -0.16
N ASP A 55 9.04 -2.55 -0.36
CA ASP A 55 8.66 -1.40 0.48
C ASP A 55 7.21 -0.98 0.17
N LEU A 56 6.78 -1.06 -1.10
CA LEU A 56 5.37 -0.89 -1.48
C LEU A 56 4.47 -1.92 -0.81
N LEU A 57 4.86 -3.20 -0.83
CA LEU A 57 4.11 -4.25 -0.13
C LEU A 57 4.03 -3.95 1.38
N GLY A 58 5.14 -3.55 1.99
CA GLY A 58 5.21 -3.15 3.39
C GLY A 58 4.25 -2.01 3.74
N ALA A 59 4.28 -0.94 2.95
CA ALA A 59 3.39 0.20 3.10
C ALA A 59 1.90 -0.20 2.98
N ALA A 60 1.56 -0.99 1.96
CA ALA A 60 0.18 -1.43 1.77
C ALA A 60 -0.31 -2.32 2.91
N LEU A 61 0.51 -3.27 3.39
CA LEU A 61 0.16 -4.12 4.53
C LEU A 61 0.03 -3.32 5.84
N ALA A 62 0.89 -2.34 6.04
CA ALA A 62 0.83 -1.46 7.20
C ALA A 62 -0.48 -0.64 7.21
N LEU A 63 -0.88 -0.09 6.06
CA LEU A 63 -2.13 0.64 5.90
C LEU A 63 -3.36 -0.28 6.03
N TRP A 64 -3.32 -1.49 5.46
CA TRP A 64 -4.36 -2.50 5.62
C TRP A 64 -4.59 -2.84 7.09
N SER A 65 -3.50 -3.08 7.84
CA SER A 65 -3.55 -3.34 9.28
C SER A 65 -4.17 -2.18 10.06
N LEU A 66 -3.82 -0.94 9.71
CA LEU A 66 -4.41 0.27 10.31
C LEU A 66 -5.91 0.37 10.04
N ALA A 67 -6.33 0.08 8.80
CA ALA A 67 -7.73 0.14 8.37
C ALA A 67 -8.60 -0.88 9.12
N ARG A 68 -8.10 -2.09 9.38
CA ARG A 68 -8.83 -3.17 10.07
C ARG A 68 -9.23 -2.82 11.51
N VAL A 69 -8.49 -1.94 12.17
CA VAL A 69 -8.73 -1.56 13.58
C VAL A 69 -9.34 -0.16 13.72
N ARG A 70 -9.80 0.44 12.61
CA ARG A 70 -10.50 1.72 12.63
C ARG A 70 -11.94 1.55 13.11
N GLN A 71 -12.39 2.48 13.94
CA GLN A 71 -13.80 2.56 14.35
C GLN A 71 -14.60 3.37 13.31
N PRO A 72 -15.79 2.90 12.88
CA PRO A 72 -16.67 3.67 12.00
C PRO A 72 -17.00 5.06 12.58
N GLY A 73 -17.13 6.06 11.71
CA GLY A 73 -17.38 7.45 12.12
C GLY A 73 -16.16 8.18 12.69
N ARG A 74 -14.97 7.55 12.69
CA ARG A 74 -13.73 8.14 13.20
C ARG A 74 -12.58 7.90 12.21
N ALA A 75 -11.85 8.97 11.93
CA ALA A 75 -10.57 8.87 11.25
C ALA A 75 -9.52 8.24 12.19
N LYS A 76 -8.63 7.44 11.61
CA LYS A 76 -7.46 6.89 12.29
C LYS A 76 -6.21 7.37 11.55
N VAL A 77 -5.33 8.03 12.29
CA VAL A 77 -4.09 8.59 11.76
C VAL A 77 -2.91 7.98 12.50
N ARG A 78 -1.86 7.62 11.77
CA ARG A 78 -0.59 7.16 12.33
C ARG A 78 0.57 7.84 11.60
N VAL A 79 1.56 8.29 12.36
CA VAL A 79 2.78 8.93 11.83
C VAL A 79 3.99 8.23 12.41
N TYR A 80 4.90 7.78 11.55
CA TYR A 80 6.08 7.02 11.96
C TYR A 80 7.15 6.99 10.87
N ASN A 81 8.36 6.57 11.25
CA ASN A 81 9.47 6.32 10.34
C ASN A 81 9.67 4.80 10.28
N PRO A 82 9.21 4.11 9.21
CA PRO A 82 9.32 2.66 9.12
C PRO A 82 10.78 2.23 9.08
N GLN A 83 11.10 1.20 9.84
CA GLN A 83 12.41 0.54 9.95
C GLN A 83 12.17 -0.97 9.89
N VAL A 84 13.09 -1.72 9.26
CA VAL A 84 12.92 -3.15 9.00
C VAL A 84 12.72 -3.93 10.30
N GLU A 85 13.45 -3.58 11.35
CA GLU A 85 13.45 -4.27 12.64
C GLU A 85 12.10 -4.17 13.36
N ASP A 86 11.48 -2.99 13.31
CA ASP A 86 10.25 -2.69 14.06
C ASP A 86 8.98 -2.93 13.23
N HIS A 87 9.05 -2.72 11.92
CA HIS A 87 7.88 -2.66 11.04
C HIS A 87 7.89 -3.72 9.93
N GLY A 88 9.02 -4.39 9.71
CA GLY A 88 9.19 -5.37 8.63
C GLY A 88 9.30 -4.76 7.23
N TRP A 89 9.44 -3.43 7.14
CA TRP A 89 9.67 -2.64 5.92
C TRP A 89 10.31 -1.31 6.28
N GLN A 90 10.82 -0.57 5.30
CA GLN A 90 11.49 0.70 5.53
C GLN A 90 11.10 1.78 4.51
N SER A 91 11.37 3.03 4.87
CA SER A 91 11.27 4.17 3.97
C SER A 91 12.34 5.19 4.33
N ARG A 92 12.81 5.91 3.33
CA ARG A 92 13.70 7.07 3.53
C ARG A 92 12.95 8.29 4.07
N HIS A 93 11.62 8.25 4.08
CA HIS A 93 10.75 9.35 4.44
C HIS A 93 9.84 8.97 5.62
N THR A 94 9.34 9.99 6.32
CA THR A 94 8.29 9.81 7.32
C THR A 94 6.99 9.42 6.62
N VAL A 95 6.32 8.41 7.16
CA VAL A 95 5.06 7.89 6.64
C VAL A 95 3.92 8.42 7.49
N VAL A 96 2.92 8.98 6.81
CA VAL A 96 1.66 9.42 7.40
C VAL A 96 0.56 8.57 6.78
N GLU A 97 -0.09 7.76 7.60
CA GLU A 97 -1.23 6.95 7.19
C GLU A 97 -2.51 7.58 7.74
N VAL A 98 -3.51 7.72 6.88
CA VAL A 98 -4.83 8.23 7.22
C VAL A 98 -5.87 7.26 6.68
N VAL A 99 -6.78 6.82 7.55
CA VAL A 99 -7.95 6.03 7.16
C VAL A 99 -9.19 6.70 7.72
N ASN A 100 -10.12 7.09 6.86
CA ASN A 100 -11.36 7.79 7.21
C ASN A 100 -12.57 7.13 6.54
N ASP A 101 -13.76 7.60 6.89
CA ASP A 101 -14.99 7.24 6.18
C ASP A 101 -15.07 8.01 4.86
N ASP A 102 -15.69 7.40 3.86
CA ASP A 102 -15.97 8.05 2.58
C ASP A 102 -16.85 9.29 2.79
N MET A 103 -16.42 10.42 2.23
CA MET A 103 -17.13 11.69 2.32
C MET A 103 -16.70 12.62 1.18
N PRO A 104 -17.56 13.57 0.76
CA PRO A 104 -17.22 14.46 -0.34
C PRO A 104 -15.90 15.19 -0.12
N PHE A 105 -15.13 15.37 -1.21
CA PHE A 105 -13.87 16.13 -1.26
C PHE A 105 -12.63 15.47 -0.63
N LEU A 106 -12.70 14.17 -0.31
CA LEU A 106 -11.54 13.33 0.00
C LEU A 106 -11.20 12.38 -1.15
#